data_AF-A0A9P8C417-F1
#
_entry.id   AF-A0A9P8C417-F1
#
_cell.length_a   1.000
_cell.length_b   1.000
_cell.length_c   1.000
_cell.angle_alpha   90.00
_cell.angle_beta   90.00
_cell.angle_gamma   90.00
#
_symmetry.space_group_name_H-M   'P 1'
#
loop_
_entity.id
_entity.type
_entity.pdbx_description
1 polymer ?
#
loop_
_entity_poly.entity_id
_entity_poly.type
_entity_poly.pdbx_seq_one_letter_code
_entity_poly.pdbx_strand_id
1 'polypeptide(L)'
;MVVYALIIINKAGGLVYQRDFVEGLNKLSINDYLVLAGTFHGVHAISTRLNPLHGQTQTLPQTNYTPPSRPDPPSGIEVLETENFRLQCFQTLTGTKFLLFTEPQQPNIEKIMATIYGLYSDYVMKNPFYSLEMPVRCEGWERRLVREMRVLNSR
;
A
#
# COMPACT_ATOMS: atom_id res chain seq x y z
N MET A 1 -18.96 -7.10 0.19
CA MET A 1 -17.51 -7.22 0.00
C MET A 1 -17.08 -6.29 -1.11
N VAL A 2 -16.59 -5.12 -0.74
CA VAL A 2 -16.35 -4.01 -1.69
C VAL A 2 -14.97 -3.41 -1.46
N VAL A 3 -14.23 -3.19 -2.54
CA VAL A 3 -13.05 -2.34 -2.58
C VAL A 3 -13.49 -0.90 -2.87
N TYR A 4 -13.23 0.02 -1.95
CA TYR A 4 -13.64 1.42 -2.04
C TYR A 4 -12.69 2.24 -2.90
N ALA A 5 -11.39 2.20 -2.59
CA ALA A 5 -10.40 3.06 -3.23
C ALA A 5 -8.98 2.46 -3.17
N LEU A 6 -8.14 2.87 -4.13
CA LEU A 6 -6.71 2.63 -4.14
C LEU A 6 -5.97 3.96 -4.14
N ILE A 7 -5.01 4.09 -3.24
CA ILE A 7 -4.07 5.21 -3.17
C ILE A 7 -2.64 4.64 -3.30
N ILE A 8 -1.80 5.26 -4.11
CA ILE A 8 -0.39 4.92 -4.22
C ILE A 8 0.44 6.14 -3.82
N ILE A 9 1.33 5.91 -2.85
CA ILE A 9 2.25 6.90 -2.31
C ILE A 9 3.66 6.48 -2.70
N ASN A 10 4.43 7.42 -3.23
CA ASN A 10 5.80 7.17 -3.63
C ASN A 10 6.75 7.01 -2.41
N LYS A 11 8.04 6.80 -2.67
CA LYS A 11 9.01 6.59 -1.59
C LYS A 11 9.16 7.84 -0.72
N ALA A 12 9.04 9.03 -1.31
CA ALA A 12 9.15 10.32 -0.64
C ALA A 12 7.88 10.76 0.11
N GLY A 13 6.80 9.96 0.10
CA GLY A 13 5.54 10.31 0.76
C GLY A 13 4.57 11.15 -0.08
N GLY A 14 4.88 11.37 -1.35
CA GLY A 14 4.00 12.06 -2.30
C GLY A 14 2.94 11.14 -2.90
N LEU A 15 1.74 11.66 -3.09
CA LEU A 15 0.66 10.98 -3.81
C LEU A 15 1.00 10.87 -5.30
N VAL A 16 1.04 9.65 -5.84
CA VAL A 16 1.25 9.41 -7.28
C VAL A 16 0.04 8.82 -7.99
N TYR A 17 -0.90 8.22 -7.25
CA TYR A 17 -2.13 7.72 -7.83
C TYR A 17 -3.26 7.69 -6.80
N GLN A 18 -4.46 8.05 -7.22
CA GLN A 18 -5.68 7.89 -6.44
C GLN A 18 -6.80 7.46 -7.38
N ARG A 19 -7.59 6.47 -6.93
CA ARG A 19 -8.77 6.02 -7.65
C ARG A 19 -9.83 5.48 -6.69
N ASP A 20 -11.04 5.96 -6.84
CA ASP A 20 -12.23 5.37 -6.21
C ASP A 20 -12.90 4.39 -7.18
N PHE A 21 -13.45 3.31 -6.63
CA PHE A 21 -14.13 2.24 -7.38
C PHE A 21 -15.63 2.16 -7.08
N VAL A 22 -16.11 2.98 -6.15
CA VAL A 22 -17.51 3.01 -5.69
C VAL A 22 -18.05 4.42 -5.79
N GLU A 23 -19.31 4.54 -6.19
CA GLU A 23 -20.04 5.80 -6.24
C GLU A 23 -20.81 6.04 -4.92
N GLY A 24 -21.04 7.30 -4.55
CA GLY A 24 -21.82 7.66 -3.36
C GLY A 24 -21.00 7.92 -2.08
N LEU A 25 -19.68 7.72 -2.12
CA LEU A 25 -18.78 8.22 -1.07
C LEU A 25 -18.43 9.70 -1.31
N ASN A 26 -18.30 10.46 -0.23
CA ASN A 26 -17.83 11.84 -0.30
C ASN A 26 -16.41 11.89 -0.85
N LYS A 27 -16.24 12.61 -1.96
CA LYS A 27 -14.94 12.77 -2.60
C LYS A 27 -14.15 13.87 -1.90
N LEU A 28 -12.91 13.55 -1.56
CA LEU A 28 -11.96 14.53 -1.06
C LEU A 28 -11.42 15.37 -2.22
N SER A 29 -10.95 16.58 -1.93
CA SER A 29 -10.23 17.35 -2.95
C SER A 29 -8.85 16.74 -3.20
N ILE A 30 -8.23 17.08 -4.33
CA ILE A 30 -6.87 16.60 -4.65
C ILE A 30 -5.88 17.05 -3.56
N ASN A 31 -6.04 18.26 -3.02
CA ASN A 31 -5.21 18.78 -1.94
C ASN A 31 -5.34 17.95 -0.66
N ASP A 32 -6.56 17.51 -0.34
CA ASP A 32 -6.80 16.66 0.82
C ASP A 32 -6.15 15.29 0.65
N TYR A 33 -6.18 14.70 -0.55
CA TYR A 33 -5.46 13.46 -0.82
C TYR A 33 -3.93 13.64 -0.75
N LEU A 34 -3.40 14.79 -1.17
CA LEU A 34 -1.98 15.10 -1.02
C LEU A 34 -1.58 15.20 0.46
N VAL A 35 -2.41 15.88 1.27
CA VAL A 35 -2.21 15.94 2.72
C VAL A 35 -2.31 14.55 3.34
N LEU A 36 -3.34 13.76 2.99
CA LEU A 36 -3.53 12.40 3.48
C LEU A 36 -2.33 11.51 3.18
N ALA A 37 -1.77 11.59 1.97
CA ALA A 37 -0.58 10.83 1.60
C ALA A 37 0.64 11.19 2.47
N GLY A 38 0.89 12.50 2.65
CA GLY A 38 1.97 12.98 3.50
C GLY A 38 1.79 12.59 4.97
N THR A 39 0.58 12.74 5.50
CA THR A 39 0.23 12.34 6.87
C THR A 39 0.42 10.84 7.05
N PHE A 40 -0.14 10.00 6.18
CA PHE A 40 0.03 8.54 6.27
C PHE A 40 1.51 8.16 6.21
N HIS A 41 2.27 8.76 5.30
CA HIS A 41 3.71 8.50 5.19
C HIS A 41 4.46 8.83 6.50
N GLY A 42 4.15 9.96 7.12
CA GLY A 42 4.72 10.37 8.40
C GLY A 42 4.35 9.40 9.53
N VAL A 43 3.06 9.07 9.68
CA VAL A 43 2.60 8.13 10.71
C VAL A 43 3.21 6.75 10.50
N HIS A 44 3.28 6.26 9.26
CA HIS A 44 3.94 4.99 8.92
C HIS A 44 5.39 4.96 9.39
N ALA A 45 6.14 6.05 9.19
CA ALA A 45 7.53 6.17 9.63
C ALA A 45 7.68 6.32 11.16
N ILE A 46 6.67 6.86 11.84
CA ILE A 46 6.64 6.91 13.31
C ILE A 46 6.37 5.51 13.88
N SER A 47 5.41 4.78 13.30
CA SER A 47 5.05 3.43 13.74
C SER A 47 6.22 2.44 13.70
N THR A 48 7.13 2.55 12.71
CA THR A 48 8.34 1.71 12.66
C THR A 48 9.26 1.93 13.86
N ARG A 49 9.29 3.15 14.43
CA ARG A 49 10.09 3.52 15.61
C ARG A 49 9.41 3.17 16.92
N LEU A 50 8.09 3.03 16.91
CA LEU A 50 7.31 2.60 18.08
C LEU A 50 7.33 1.08 18.28
N ASN A 51 8.04 0.32 17.42
CA ASN A 51 8.17 -1.13 17.59
C ASN A 51 8.83 -1.46 18.95
N PRO A 52 8.13 -2.11 19.89
CA PRO A 52 8.64 -2.41 21.22
C PRO A 52 9.82 -3.40 21.22
N LEU A 53 10.04 -4.11 20.12
CA LEU A 53 11.08 -5.14 20.00
C LEU A 53 12.40 -4.62 19.40
N HIS A 54 12.59 -3.30 19.29
CA HIS A 54 13.75 -2.65 18.66
C HIS A 54 15.14 -3.00 19.24
N GLY A 55 15.22 -3.84 20.29
CA GLY A 55 16.46 -4.21 20.97
C GLY A 55 16.58 -5.66 21.47
N GLN A 56 15.69 -6.58 21.11
CA GLN A 56 15.79 -7.99 21.58
C GLN A 56 16.73 -8.88 20.76
N THR A 57 17.44 -8.33 19.78
CA THR A 57 18.45 -9.08 19.04
C THR A 57 19.74 -9.13 19.84
N GLN A 58 19.97 -10.28 20.48
CA GLN A 58 21.25 -10.84 20.99
C GLN A 58 21.51 -10.79 22.51
N THR A 59 20.95 -11.77 23.24
CA THR A 59 21.63 -12.40 24.39
C THR A 59 21.33 -13.92 24.46
N LEU A 60 21.30 -14.63 23.32
CA LEU A 60 21.29 -16.10 23.33
C LEU A 60 22.74 -16.60 23.26
N PRO A 61 23.22 -17.43 24.22
CA PRO A 61 24.53 -18.05 24.15
C PRO A 61 24.63 -18.90 22.87
N GLN A 62 25.57 -18.56 21.99
CA GLN A 62 25.79 -19.24 20.73
C GLN A 62 26.34 -20.65 20.96
N THR A 63 25.54 -21.69 20.70
CA THR A 63 26.01 -23.09 20.71
C THR A 63 25.77 -23.86 19.42
N ASN A 64 25.37 -23.23 18.30
CA ASN A 64 25.40 -23.91 17.00
C ASN A 64 25.52 -22.92 15.83
N TYR A 65 26.46 -23.21 14.92
CA TYR A 65 26.72 -22.50 13.66
C TYR A 65 25.51 -22.59 12.71
N THR A 66 24.48 -21.79 12.97
CA THR A 66 23.50 -21.39 11.96
C THR A 66 23.71 -19.90 11.74
N PRO A 67 23.94 -19.43 10.49
CA PRO A 67 24.07 -18.00 10.23
C PRO A 67 22.81 -17.30 10.75
N PRO A 68 22.92 -16.24 11.56
CA PRO A 68 21.76 -15.59 12.13
C PRO A 68 20.86 -15.10 11.01
N SER A 69 19.63 -15.63 10.94
CA SER A 69 18.57 -15.07 10.11
C SER A 69 18.44 -13.60 10.48
N ARG A 70 18.75 -12.71 9.52
CA ARG A 70 18.59 -11.27 9.72
C ARG A 70 17.15 -11.03 10.17
N PRO A 71 16.91 -10.41 11.33
CA PRO A 71 15.57 -10.05 11.76
C PRO A 71 14.93 -9.20 10.67
N ASP A 72 13.67 -9.48 10.32
CA ASP A 72 12.94 -8.64 9.39
C ASP A 72 12.91 -7.21 9.94
N PRO A 73 13.19 -6.20 9.10
CA PRO A 73 13.16 -4.82 9.55
C PRO A 73 11.77 -4.48 10.08
N PRO A 74 11.67 -3.63 11.12
CA PRO A 74 10.40 -3.18 11.67
C PRO A 74 9.51 -2.63 10.55
N SER A 75 8.37 -3.28 10.33
CA SER A 75 7.35 -2.80 9.40
C SER A 75 6.59 -1.63 10.01
N GLY A 76 6.07 -0.75 9.16
CA GLY A 76 5.27 0.40 9.57
C GLY A 76 3.80 0.03 9.77
N ILE A 77 2.90 0.94 9.42
CA ILE A 77 1.48 0.62 9.41
C ILE A 77 1.20 -0.37 8.27
N GLU A 78 0.65 -1.54 8.60
CA GLU A 78 0.21 -2.54 7.63
C GLU A 78 -1.31 -2.59 7.51
N VAL A 79 -2.02 -2.40 8.62
CA VAL A 79 -3.48 -2.45 8.69
C VAL A 79 -3.98 -1.33 9.60
N LEU A 80 -5.00 -0.62 9.14
CA LEU A 80 -5.80 0.28 9.96
C LEU A 80 -7.27 -0.07 9.73
N GLU A 81 -7.96 -0.49 10.78
CA GLU A 81 -9.35 -0.94 10.71
C GLU A 81 -10.25 0.00 11.51
N THR A 82 -11.42 0.27 10.95
CA THR A 82 -12.49 1.06 11.56
C THR A 82 -13.81 0.31 11.37
N GLU A 83 -14.88 0.80 11.98
CA GLU A 83 -16.23 0.23 11.81
C GLU A 83 -16.71 0.29 10.34
N ASN A 84 -16.23 1.27 9.56
CA ASN A 84 -16.74 1.55 8.22
C ASN A 84 -15.83 1.01 7.11
N PHE A 85 -14.52 0.97 7.35
CA PHE A 85 -13.54 0.53 6.36
C PHE A 85 -12.30 -0.07 7.01
N ARG A 86 -11.63 -0.91 6.24
CA ARG A 86 -10.28 -1.39 6.49
C ARG A 86 -9.34 -0.84 5.42
N LEU A 87 -8.26 -0.20 5.88
CA LEU A 87 -7.12 0.25 5.11
C LEU A 87 -6.01 -0.79 5.23
N GLN A 88 -5.66 -1.42 4.12
CA GLN A 88 -4.47 -2.25 4.00
C GLN A 88 -3.34 -1.44 3.36
N CYS A 89 -2.19 -1.39 4.01
CA CYS A 89 -0.97 -0.82 3.49
C CYS A 89 0.00 -1.93 3.08
N PHE A 90 0.48 -1.87 1.84
CA PHE A 90 1.56 -2.70 1.33
C PHE A 90 2.71 -1.80 0.90
N GLN A 91 3.82 -1.86 1.64
CA GLN A 91 5.07 -1.20 1.26
C GLN A 91 5.96 -2.17 0.48
N THR A 92 6.31 -1.77 -0.74
CA THR A 92 7.30 -2.48 -1.56
C THR A 92 8.72 -2.27 -1.03
N LEU A 93 9.65 -3.16 -1.40
CA LEU A 93 11.08 -3.01 -1.08
C LEU A 93 11.70 -1.72 -1.64
N THR A 94 11.14 -1.18 -2.73
CA THR A 94 11.57 0.10 -3.31
C THR A 94 11.00 1.32 -2.57
N GLY A 95 10.09 1.13 -1.62
CA GLY A 95 9.54 2.17 -0.73
C GLY A 95 8.20 2.75 -1.17
N THR A 96 7.67 2.35 -2.33
CA THR A 96 6.32 2.71 -2.80
C THR A 96 5.28 1.99 -1.94
N LYS A 97 4.23 2.70 -1.51
CA LYS A 97 3.17 2.20 -0.63
C LYS A 97 1.85 2.16 -1.38
N PHE A 98 1.19 1.02 -1.32
CA PHE A 98 -0.14 0.79 -1.87
C PHE A 98 -1.13 0.74 -0.71
N LEU A 99 -2.07 1.67 -0.72
CA LEU A 99 -3.10 1.82 0.29
C LEU A 99 -4.44 1.41 -0.32
N LEU A 100 -4.97 0.28 0.13
CA LEU A 100 -6.23 -0.26 -0.35
C LEU A 100 -7.31 -0.08 0.71
N PHE A 101 -8.34 0.69 0.38
CA PHE A 101 -9.50 0.89 1.22
C PHE A 101 -10.59 -0.11 0.82
N THR A 102 -11.10 -0.84 1.80
CA THR A 102 -12.06 -1.93 1.61
C THR A 102 -13.09 -1.93 2.74
N GLU A 103 -14.18 -2.67 2.56
CA GLU A 103 -15.06 -3.06 3.67
C GLU A 103 -14.29 -3.89 4.71
N PRO A 104 -14.56 -3.77 6.03
CA PRO A 104 -13.74 -4.41 7.05
C PRO A 104 -13.58 -5.93 6.90
N GLN A 105 -14.64 -6.62 6.45
CA GLN A 105 -14.65 -8.08 6.27
C GLN A 105 -14.21 -8.53 4.87
N GLN A 106 -13.53 -7.68 4.09
CA GLN A 106 -13.06 -8.04 2.75
C GLN A 106 -12.05 -9.22 2.81
N PRO A 107 -12.32 -10.36 2.14
CA PRO A 107 -11.41 -11.48 2.11
C PRO A 107 -10.34 -11.31 1.02
N ASN A 108 -9.27 -12.09 1.12
CA ASN A 108 -8.24 -12.21 0.09
C ASN A 108 -7.54 -10.89 -0.29
N ILE A 109 -7.46 -9.93 0.65
CA ILE A 109 -6.84 -8.61 0.43
C ILE A 109 -5.41 -8.73 -0.09
N GLU A 110 -4.61 -9.66 0.43
CA GLU A 110 -3.23 -9.89 -0.01
C GLU A 110 -3.14 -10.28 -1.49
N LYS A 111 -4.05 -11.15 -1.96
CA LYS A 111 -4.11 -11.56 -3.37
C LYS A 111 -4.52 -10.39 -4.27
N ILE A 112 -5.47 -9.57 -3.81
CA ILE A 112 -5.89 -8.36 -4.52
C ILE A 112 -4.69 -7.40 -4.63
N MET A 113 -3.99 -7.17 -3.53
CA MET A 113 -2.82 -6.30 -3.47
C MET A 113 -1.68 -6.80 -4.38
N ALA A 114 -1.38 -8.10 -4.36
CA ALA A 114 -0.39 -8.71 -5.25
C ALA A 114 -0.76 -8.53 -6.73
N THR A 115 -2.05 -8.65 -7.06
CA THR A 115 -2.56 -8.41 -8.43
C THR A 115 -2.38 -6.94 -8.83
N ILE A 116 -2.73 -6.00 -7.95
CA ILE A 116 -2.53 -4.56 -8.18
C ILE A 116 -1.05 -4.24 -8.40
N TYR A 117 -0.16 -4.79 -7.56
CA TYR A 117 1.28 -4.58 -7.69
C TYR A 117 1.86 -5.18 -8.99
N GLY A 118 1.39 -6.36 -9.39
CA GLY A 118 1.76 -6.97 -10.67
C GLY A 118 1.35 -6.09 -11.86
N LEU A 119 0.11 -5.60 -11.86
CA LEU A 119 -0.37 -4.66 -12.87
C LEU A 119 0.43 -3.35 -12.88
N TYR A 120 0.80 -2.82 -11.71
CA TYR A 120 1.57 -1.58 -11.61
C TYR A 120 2.96 -1.78 -12.22
N SER A 121 3.59 -2.91 -11.91
CA SER A 121 4.88 -3.29 -12.46
C SER A 121 4.82 -3.44 -13.98
N ASP A 122 3.78 -4.08 -14.50
CA ASP A 122 3.66 -4.36 -15.94
C ASP A 122 3.31 -3.14 -16.79
N TYR A 123 2.43 -2.26 -16.33
CA TYR A 123 1.93 -1.14 -17.13
C TYR A 123 2.60 0.19 -16.82
N VAL A 124 3.05 0.39 -15.56
CA VAL A 124 3.65 1.65 -15.13
C VAL A 124 5.18 1.54 -15.18
N MET A 125 5.77 0.55 -14.51
CA MET A 125 7.24 0.44 -14.43
C MET A 125 7.90 0.03 -15.74
N LYS A 126 7.21 -0.70 -16.62
CA LYS A 126 7.72 -1.04 -17.96
C LYS A 126 7.44 0.03 -19.01
N ASN A 127 6.74 1.12 -18.67
CA ASN A 127 6.49 2.20 -19.62
C ASN A 127 7.73 3.12 -19.70
N PRO A 128 8.44 3.19 -20.84
CA PRO A 128 9.66 3.99 -20.97
C PRO A 128 9.41 5.51 -20.84
N PHE A 129 8.16 5.95 -20.99
CA PHE A 129 7.77 7.35 -20.86
C PHE A 129 7.32 7.73 -19.45
N TYR A 130 7.26 6.77 -18.52
CA TYR A 130 6.91 7.06 -17.14
C TYR A 130 8.14 7.51 -16.35
N SER A 131 8.08 8.71 -15.80
CA SER A 131 9.09 9.19 -14.84
C SER A 131 8.72 8.75 -13.43
N LEU A 132 9.69 8.16 -12.71
CA LEU A 132 9.50 7.75 -11.32
C LEU A 132 9.09 8.92 -10.42
N GLU A 133 8.39 8.60 -9.34
CA GLU A 133 7.89 9.56 -8.33
C GLU A 133 6.86 10.60 -8.85
N MET A 134 6.53 10.60 -10.14
CA MET A 134 5.51 11.48 -10.74
C MET A 134 4.12 10.81 -10.78
N PRO A 135 3.03 11.59 -10.95
CA PRO A 135 1.69 11.02 -11.04
C PRO A 135 1.54 9.98 -12.16
N VAL A 136 0.91 8.85 -11.84
CA VAL A 136 0.66 7.75 -12.78
C VAL A 136 -0.47 8.12 -13.72
N ARG A 137 -0.14 8.40 -14.98
CA ARG A 137 -1.09 8.75 -16.05
C ARG A 137 -1.10 7.72 -17.19
N CYS A 138 -0.90 6.45 -16.86
CA CYS A 138 -0.83 5.36 -17.83
C CYS A 138 -2.25 4.82 -18.12
N GLU A 139 -2.77 5.03 -19.32
CA GLU A 139 -4.14 4.57 -19.67
C GLU A 139 -4.30 3.05 -19.61
N GLY A 140 -3.29 2.28 -20.03
CA GLY A 140 -3.33 0.82 -20.00
C GLY A 140 -3.46 0.28 -18.57
N TRP A 141 -2.74 0.92 -17.63
CA TRP A 141 -2.85 0.66 -16.20
C TRP A 141 -4.27 0.94 -15.69
N GLU A 142 -4.80 2.14 -15.96
CA GLU A 142 -6.11 2.56 -15.46
C GLU A 142 -7.22 1.64 -15.98
N ARG A 143 -7.21 1.35 -17.28
CA ARG A 143 -8.20 0.47 -17.90
C ARG A 143 -8.18 -0.94 -17.30
N ARG A 144 -6.99 -1.51 -17.09
CA ARG A 144 -6.89 -2.88 -16.56
C ARG A 144 -7.26 -2.94 -15.09
N LEU A 145 -6.78 -1.99 -14.29
CA LEU A 145 -7.09 -1.89 -12.87
C LEU A 145 -8.61 -1.76 -12.63
N VAL A 146 -9.26 -0.82 -13.32
CA VAL A 146 -10.72 -0.60 -13.17
C VAL A 146 -11.51 -1.85 -13.57
N ARG A 147 -11.08 -2.57 -14.61
CA ARG A 147 -11.71 -3.82 -15.04
C ARG A 147 -11.62 -4.89 -13.95
N GLU A 148 -10.45 -5.11 -13.37
CA GLU A 148 -10.25 -6.09 -12.30
C GLU A 148 -11.08 -5.73 -11.05
N MET A 149 -11.04 -4.46 -10.62
CA MET A 149 -11.79 -4.02 -9.43
C MET A 149 -13.30 -4.10 -9.61
N ARG A 150 -13.81 -3.83 -10.83
CA ARG A 150 -15.24 -4.02 -11.13
C ARG A 150 -15.65 -5.49 -11.03
N VAL A 151 -14.82 -6.42 -11.51
CA VAL A 151 -15.11 -7.86 -11.40
C VAL A 151 -15.07 -8.31 -9.94
N LEU A 152 -14.17 -7.74 -9.13
CA LEU A 152 -14.11 -8.04 -7.70
C LEU A 152 -15.33 -7.50 -6.94
N ASN A 153 -15.76 -6.27 -7.20
CA ASN A 153 -16.88 -5.62 -6.50
C ASN A 153 -18.27 -6.13 -6.95
N SER A 154 -18.35 -6.93 -8.01
CA SER A 154 -19.60 -7.52 -8.50
C SER A 154 -19.84 -8.96 -8.04
N ARG A 155 -18.89 -9.54 -7.30
CA ARG A 155 -19.00 -10.87 -6.67
C ARG A 155 -19.50 -10.73 -5.25
#